data_AF-A0A963NW31-F1
#
_entry.id   AF-A0A963NW31-F1
#
_cell.length_a   1.000
_cell.length_b   1.000
_cell.length_c   1.000
_cell.angle_alpha   90.00
_cell.angle_beta   90.00
_cell.angle_gamma   90.00
#
_symmetry.space_group_name_H-M   'P 1'
#
loop_
_entity.id
_entity.type
_entity.pdbx_description
1 polymer ?
#
loop_
_entity_poly.entity_id
_entity_poly.type
_entity_poly.pdbx_seq_one_letter_code
_entity_poly.pdbx_strand_id
1 'polypeptide(L)'
;FDRAHFTGFGDSSLDFEVVYWMLTPDFAAYRDVQQAVNLGLMRAFATLGVDFAFPTRTLMFSKQSPVAVSLAQAQGATAAASST
;
A
#
# COMPACT_ATOMS: atom_id res chain seq x y z
N PHE A 1 -4.76 8.04 -30.26
CA PHE A 1 -5.28 8.53 -28.97
C PHE A 1 -6.76 8.82 -29.14
N ASP A 2 -7.61 8.43 -28.20
CA ASP A 2 -9.06 8.67 -28.21
C ASP A 2 -9.47 9.64 -27.10
N ARG A 3 -9.18 9.30 -25.83
CA ARG A 3 -9.58 10.11 -24.68
C ARG A 3 -8.69 9.90 -23.45
N ALA A 4 -8.76 10.86 -22.53
CA ALA A 4 -8.24 10.75 -21.17
C ALA A 4 -9.18 11.51 -20.22
N HIS A 5 -9.69 10.84 -19.19
CA HIS A 5 -10.65 11.42 -18.25
C HIS A 5 -10.32 11.10 -16.79
N PHE A 6 -10.52 12.08 -15.91
CA PHE A 6 -10.64 11.83 -14.48
C PHE A 6 -11.96 11.09 -14.23
N THR A 7 -11.88 9.82 -13.85
CA THR A 7 -13.05 8.95 -13.73
C THR A 7 -13.65 8.98 -12.33
N GLY A 8 -12.84 9.32 -11.31
CA GLY A 8 -13.33 9.51 -9.96
C GLY A 8 -12.27 9.33 -8.88
N PHE A 9 -12.74 9.18 -7.65
CA PHE A 9 -11.91 8.91 -6.48
C PHE A 9 -11.94 7.40 -6.18
N GLY A 10 -10.77 6.78 -6.11
CA GLY A 10 -10.59 5.44 -5.56
C GLY A 10 -10.36 5.49 -4.03
N ASP A 11 -10.23 4.33 -3.39
CA ASP A 11 -10.08 4.23 -1.92
C ASP A 11 -8.88 5.02 -1.37
N SER A 12 -7.84 5.21 -2.18
CA SER A 12 -6.65 6.01 -1.84
C SER A 12 -6.05 6.69 -3.06
N SER A 13 -6.82 6.92 -4.13
CA SER A 13 -6.31 7.37 -5.43
C SER A 13 -7.24 8.37 -6.14
N LEU A 14 -6.66 9.13 -7.07
CA LEU A 14 -7.39 9.83 -8.13
C LEU A 14 -7.28 8.99 -9.39
N ASP A 15 -8.41 8.50 -9.90
CA ASP A 15 -8.42 7.54 -10.99
C ASP A 15 -8.61 8.25 -12.33
N PHE A 16 -7.78 7.87 -13.31
CA PHE A 16 -7.84 8.38 -14.68
C PHE A 16 -7.92 7.21 -15.66
N GLU A 17 -8.83 7.29 -16.62
CA GLU A 17 -8.91 6.37 -17.75
C GLU A 17 -8.29 7.01 -18.99
N VAL A 18 -7.42 6.27 -19.68
CA VAL A 18 -6.82 6.68 -20.95
C VAL A 18 -7.10 5.61 -22.01
N VAL A 19 -7.66 6.02 -23.15
CA VAL A 19 -8.01 5.10 -24.25
C VAL A 19 -7.30 5.51 -25.54
N TYR A 20 -6.76 4.50 -26.22
CA TYR A 20 -6.18 4.62 -27.54
C TYR A 20 -6.36 3.30 -28.31
N TRP A 21 -6.35 3.39 -29.64
CA TRP A 21 -6.55 2.25 -30.53
C TRP A 21 -5.23 1.83 -31.16
N MET A 22 -5.00 0.52 -31.23
CA MET A 22 -3.94 -0.06 -32.06
C MET A 22 -4.46 -0.21 -33.50
N LEU A 23 -3.66 0.21 -34.47
CA LEU A 23 -3.98 0.08 -35.89
C LEU A 23 -3.58 -1.29 -36.46
N THR A 24 -3.00 -2.14 -35.62
CA THR A 24 -2.50 -3.47 -35.97
C THR A 24 -2.99 -4.50 -34.96
N PRO A 25 -3.27 -5.74 -35.37
CA PRO A 25 -3.62 -6.83 -34.46
C PRO A 25 -2.40 -7.45 -33.76
N ASP A 26 -1.17 -6.98 -34.07
CA ASP A 26 0.06 -7.54 -33.52
C ASP A 26 0.17 -7.31 -32.00
N PHE A 27 0.26 -8.41 -31.26
CA PHE A 27 0.28 -8.38 -29.81
C PHE A 27 1.60 -7.84 -29.25
N ALA A 28 2.73 -8.12 -29.91
CA ALA A 28 4.03 -7.64 -29.47
C ALA A 28 4.08 -6.11 -29.53
N ALA A 29 3.67 -5.53 -30.66
CA ALA A 29 3.53 -4.09 -30.85
C ALA A 29 2.58 -3.46 -29.85
N TYR A 30 1.43 -4.10 -29.54
CA TYR A 30 0.54 -3.62 -28.48
C TYR A 30 1.25 -3.55 -27.12
N ARG A 31 1.98 -4.59 -26.74
CA ARG A 31 2.69 -4.64 -25.45
C ARG A 31 3.83 -3.63 -25.38
N ASP A 32 4.57 -3.45 -26.46
CA ASP A 32 5.65 -2.46 -26.55
C ASP A 32 5.11 -1.04 -26.43
N VAL A 33 4.01 -0.73 -27.13
CA VAL A 33 3.34 0.58 -27.03
C VAL A 33 2.79 0.81 -25.62
N GLN A 34 2.13 -0.18 -25.01
CA GLN A 34 1.60 -0.06 -23.65
C GLN A 34 2.73 0.20 -22.64
N GLN A 35 3.86 -0.50 -22.76
CA GLN A 35 5.03 -0.28 -21.91
C GLN A 35 5.61 1.13 -22.12
N ALA A 36 5.77 1.56 -23.37
CA ALA A 36 6.31 2.88 -23.69
C ALA A 36 5.43 4.00 -23.11
N VAL A 37 4.10 3.88 -23.22
CA VAL A 37 3.14 4.80 -22.61
C VAL A 37 3.28 4.81 -21.10
N ASN A 38 3.24 3.66 -20.43
CA ASN A 38 3.29 3.57 -18.97
C ASN A 38 4.60 4.16 -18.41
N LEU A 39 5.75 3.80 -19.00
CA LEU A 39 7.05 4.33 -18.58
C LEU A 39 7.18 5.83 -18.89
N GLY A 40 6.57 6.30 -19.99
CA GLY A 40 6.48 7.72 -20.32
C GLY A 40 5.71 8.51 -19.27
N LEU A 41 4.53 8.01 -18.87
CA LEU A 41 3.74 8.60 -17.78
C LEU A 41 4.52 8.65 -16.47
N MET A 42 5.19 7.55 -16.09
CA MET A 42 6.00 7.51 -14.87
C MET A 42 7.10 8.58 -14.86
N ARG A 43 7.85 8.72 -15.96
CA ARG A 43 8.90 9.75 -16.07
C ARG A 43 8.34 11.16 -16.06
N ALA A 44 7.22 11.39 -16.75
CA ALA A 44 6.57 12.70 -16.80
C ALA A 44 6.09 13.12 -15.41
N PHE A 45 5.41 12.23 -14.67
CA PHE A 45 4.95 12.53 -13.31
C PHE A 45 6.10 12.71 -12.33
N ALA A 46 7.15 11.88 -12.41
CA ALA A 46 8.35 12.08 -11.61
C ALA A 46 8.99 13.47 -11.84
N THR A 47 9.00 13.95 -13.10
CA THR A 47 9.52 15.29 -13.44
C THR A 47 8.64 16.42 -12.88
N LEU A 48 7.34 16.17 -12.74
CA LEU A 48 6.38 17.10 -12.13
C LEU A 48 6.36 17.03 -10.60
N GLY A 49 7.14 16.13 -9.99
CA GLY A 49 7.10 15.88 -8.54
C GLY A 49 5.80 15.24 -8.07
N VAL A 50 5.12 14.50 -8.96
CA VAL A 50 3.88 13.77 -8.67
C VAL A 50 4.22 12.31 -8.44
N ASP A 51 3.95 11.83 -7.23
CA ASP A 51 4.10 10.42 -6.87
C ASP A 51 2.81 9.65 -7.14
N PHE A 52 2.94 8.36 -7.44
CA PHE A 52 1.80 7.47 -7.59
C PHE A 52 1.20 7.10 -6.23
N ALA A 53 -0.12 7.01 -6.19
CA ALA A 53 -0.85 6.63 -5.00
C ALA A 53 -0.55 5.19 -4.56
N PHE A 54 -0.33 5.00 -3.26
CA PHE A 54 -0.30 3.70 -2.61
C PHE A 54 -1.57 3.51 -1.77
N PRO A 55 -2.07 2.27 -1.61
CA PRO A 55 -3.16 2.00 -0.67
C PRO A 55 -2.79 2.51 0.72
N THR A 56 -3.59 3.44 1.25
CA THR A 56 -3.30 4.12 2.52
C THR A 56 -4.46 3.88 3.48
N ARG A 57 -4.13 3.62 4.75
CA ARG A 57 -5.14 3.52 5.82
C ARG A 57 -4.73 4.34 7.02
N THR A 58 -5.63 5.21 7.47
CA THR A 58 -5.47 5.93 8.73
C THR A 58 -5.95 5.04 9.87
N LEU A 59 -5.03 4.66 10.78
CA LEU A 59 -5.35 3.91 11.99
C LEU A 59 -5.56 4.87 13.16
N MET A 60 -6.79 4.92 13.67
CA MET A 60 -7.13 5.70 14.86
C MET A 60 -6.98 4.81 16.10
N PHE A 61 -6.00 5.10 16.94
CA PHE A 61 -5.82 4.42 18.23
C PHE A 61 -6.62 5.13 19.32
N SER A 62 -7.49 4.41 20.03
CA SER A 62 -8.07 4.90 21.28
C SER A 62 -7.05 4.72 22.41
N LYS A 63 -7.03 5.63 23.39
CA LYS A 63 -6.26 5.41 24.62
C LYS A 63 -6.83 4.19 25.34
N GLN A 64 -6.15 3.05 25.21
CA GLN A 64 -6.49 1.86 25.97
C GLN A 64 -6.08 2.10 27.43
N SER A 65 -7.01 1.88 28.36
CA SER A 65 -6.71 1.93 29.80
C SER A 65 -5.55 0.97 30.11
N PRO A 66 -4.69 1.28 31.11
CA PRO A 66 -3.54 0.46 31.44
C PRO A 66 -3.97 -1.00 31.64
N VAL A 67 -3.33 -1.92 30.89
CA VAL A 67 -3.51 -3.35 31.11
C VAL A 67 -2.81 -3.70 32.42
N ALA A 68 -3.58 -3.94 33.48
CA ALA A 68 -3.05 -4.37 34.76
C ALA A 68 -2.56 -5.83 34.65
N VAL A 69 -1.25 -6.01 34.53
CA VAL A 69 -0.63 -7.34 34.55
C VAL A 69 -0.43 -7.76 36.01
N SER A 70 -1.21 -8.73 36.46
CA SER A 70 -1.00 -9.36 37.77
C SER A 70 0.09 -10.43 37.64
N LEU A 71 1.24 -10.23 38.30
CA LEU A 71 2.27 -11.24 38.46
C LEU A 71 1.86 -12.18 39.60
N ALA A 72 0.99 -13.14 39.30
CA ALA A 72 0.66 -14.20 40.23
C ALA A 72 1.76 -15.29 40.23
N GLN A 73 2.46 -15.36 41.37
CA GLN A 73 3.21 -16.51 41.92
C GLN A 73 4.62 -16.78 41.36
N ALA A 74 5.59 -16.04 41.89
CA ALA A 74 6.98 -16.49 42.04
C ALA A 74 7.36 -16.66 43.53
N GLN A 75 6.48 -17.27 44.32
CA GLN A 75 6.77 -17.62 45.71
C GLN A 75 6.40 -19.08 45.97
N GLY A 76 7.35 -19.98 45.68
CA GLY A 76 7.16 -21.40 45.92
C GLY A 76 8.35 -22.26 45.50
N ALA A 77 9.60 -21.84 45.74
CA ALA A 77 10.76 -22.73 45.49
C ALA A 77 12.04 -22.35 46.27
N THR A 78 11.96 -21.86 47.52
CA THR A 78 13.17 -21.71 48.36
C THR A 78 12.87 -21.96 49.85
N ALA A 79 12.50 -23.19 50.21
CA ALA A 79 12.51 -23.65 51.61
C ALA A 79 12.51 -25.19 51.69
N ALA A 80 13.56 -25.84 51.18
CA ALA A 80 13.79 -27.27 51.44
C ALA A 80 15.28 -27.63 51.24
N ALA A 81 16.18 -27.05 52.03
CA ALA A 81 17.54 -27.56 52.22
C ALA A 81 18.19 -26.91 53.44
N SER A 82 17.77 -27.29 54.66
CA SER A 82 18.52 -27.09 55.92
C SER A 82 17.82 -27.81 57.08
N SER A 83 18.00 -29.12 57.23
CA SER A 83 18.12 -29.79 58.55
C SER A 83 18.17 -31.31 58.45
N THR A 84 19.25 -31.86 59.02
CA THR A 84 19.54 -33.25 59.42
C THR A 84 20.14 -34.18 58.36
#